data_AF-A0A165L6W4-F1
#
_entry.id   AF-A0A165L6W4-F1
#
_cell.length_a   1.000
_cell.length_b   1.000
_cell.length_c   1.000
_cell.angle_alpha   90.00
_cell.angle_beta   90.00
_cell.angle_gamma   90.00
#
_symmetry.space_group_name_H-M   'P 1'
#
loop_
_entity.id
_entity.type
_entity.pdbx_description
1 polymer ?
#
loop_
_entity_poly.entity_id
_entity_poly.type
_entity_poly.pdbx_seq_one_letter_code
_entity_poly.pdbx_strand_id
1 'polypeptide(L)'
;KYKNALDELERLVVQWLFELSKLNMSGTGYKLWQQVTKALQRRSTAIQNALKKYNALARVHTPPRPQLSWNEIVEYTFLGEFELLRHSRTDIRDAAWAQPAQREVTLKVLRLERAREEIQRLDIEAQRLRTFIWDEISTMNKCLTDLDMTDSGLAAEVRKHW
;
A
#
# COMPACT_ATOMS: atom_id res chain seq x y z
N LYS A 1 26.55 8.45 18.56
CA LYS A 1 26.81 9.24 17.33
C LYS A 1 26.48 8.45 16.06
N TYR A 2 27.12 7.31 15.78
CA TYR A 2 26.78 6.45 14.64
C TYR A 2 25.31 5.98 14.67
N LYS A 3 24.86 5.37 15.78
CA LYS A 3 23.46 4.94 15.95
C LYS A 3 22.46 6.06 15.69
N ASN A 4 22.67 7.26 16.25
CA ASN A 4 21.80 8.40 16.01
C ASN A 4 21.76 8.83 14.53
N ALA A 5 22.87 8.73 13.79
CA ALA A 5 22.91 9.05 12.36
C ALA A 5 22.21 7.96 11.51
N LEU A 6 22.32 6.70 11.95
CA LEU A 6 21.58 5.57 11.39
C LEU A 6 20.06 5.77 11.60
N ASP A 7 19.63 6.03 12.83
CA ASP A 7 18.22 6.26 13.18
C ASP A 7 17.64 7.49 12.45
N GLU A 8 18.44 8.55 12.28
CA GLU A 8 18.06 9.75 11.53
C GLU A 8 17.85 9.45 10.04
N LEU A 9 18.77 8.70 9.43
CA LEU A 9 18.66 8.28 8.03
C LEU A 9 17.45 7.36 7.83
N GLU A 10 17.23 6.40 8.74
CA GLU A 10 16.09 5.49 8.73
C GLU A 10 14.76 6.23 8.82
N ARG A 11 14.61 7.12 9.81
CA ARG A 11 13.40 7.92 9.97
C ARG A 11 13.07 8.72 8.71
N LEU A 12 14.07 9.33 8.08
CA LEU A 12 13.86 10.13 6.86
C LEU A 12 13.42 9.27 5.68
N VAL A 13 14.00 8.09 5.51
CA VAL A 13 13.62 7.18 4.42
C VAL A 13 12.23 6.60 4.64
N VAL A 14 11.89 6.19 5.86
CA VAL A 14 10.53 5.73 6.21
C VAL A 14 9.49 6.82 5.92
N GLN A 15 9.77 8.09 6.28
CA GLN A 15 8.88 9.20 5.94
C GLN A 15 8.73 9.40 4.43
N TRP A 16 9.83 9.28 3.68
CA TRP A 16 9.82 9.39 2.22
C TRP A 16 8.97 8.30 1.57
N LEU A 17 9.02 7.05 2.07
CA LEU A 17 8.16 5.95 1.64
C LEU A 17 6.67 6.24 1.85
N PHE A 18 6.30 6.76 3.02
CA PHE A 18 4.92 7.15 3.31
C PHE A 18 4.42 8.29 2.42
N GLU A 19 5.29 9.13 1.88
CA GLU A 19 4.91 10.16 0.91
C GLU A 19 4.78 9.63 -0.50
N LEU A 20 5.66 8.72 -0.91
CA LEU A 20 5.54 8.02 -2.18
C LEU A 20 4.22 7.23 -2.23
N SER A 21 3.85 6.56 -1.13
CA SER A 21 2.57 5.85 -1.06
C SER A 21 1.39 6.81 -1.21
N LYS A 22 1.47 8.03 -0.65
CA LYS A 22 0.43 9.06 -0.80
C LYS A 22 0.28 9.55 -2.23
N LEU A 23 1.37 9.64 -3.01
CA LEU A 23 1.28 9.95 -4.44
C LEU A 23 0.56 8.86 -5.24
N ASN A 24 0.69 7.59 -4.82
CA ASN A 24 0.09 6.46 -5.50
C ASN A 24 -1.40 6.25 -5.14
N MET A 25 -1.99 7.08 -4.26
CA MET A 25 -3.41 7.02 -3.93
C MET A 25 -4.24 7.76 -4.99
N SER A 26 -5.17 7.05 -5.63
CA SER A 26 -6.18 7.61 -6.52
C SER A 26 -7.06 8.63 -5.77
N GLY A 27 -7.41 9.75 -6.40
CA GLY A 27 -8.26 10.80 -5.82
C GLY A 27 -7.51 11.94 -5.11
N THR A 28 -6.18 12.00 -5.21
CA THR A 28 -5.38 13.09 -4.66
C THR A 28 -5.56 14.36 -5.49
N GLY A 29 -6.29 15.36 -4.96
CA GLY A 29 -6.48 16.65 -5.64
C GLY A 29 -5.16 17.35 -5.98
N TYR A 30 -5.14 18.11 -7.08
CA TYR A 30 -3.92 18.72 -7.65
C TYR A 30 -3.06 19.50 -6.65
N LYS A 31 -3.69 20.27 -5.76
CA LYS A 31 -2.98 21.03 -4.71
C LYS A 31 -2.27 20.12 -3.70
N LEU A 32 -2.91 19.02 -3.30
CA LEU A 32 -2.30 18.04 -2.39
C LEU A 32 -1.13 17.32 -3.09
N TRP A 33 -1.30 16.94 -4.35
CA TRP A 33 -0.23 16.35 -5.17
C TRP A 33 1.00 17.26 -5.22
N GLN A 34 0.82 18.56 -5.51
CA GLN A 34 1.92 19.54 -5.51
C GLN A 34 2.64 19.64 -4.16
N GLN A 35 1.91 19.61 -3.05
CA GLN A 35 2.51 19.67 -1.71
C GLN A 35 3.32 18.41 -1.41
N VAL A 36 2.80 17.24 -1.77
CA VAL A 36 3.52 15.96 -1.62
C VAL A 36 4.79 15.95 -2.46
N THR A 37 4.74 16.40 -3.71
CA THR A 37 5.93 16.52 -4.58
C THR A 37 7.00 17.44 -3.99
N LYS A 38 6.61 18.61 -3.45
CA LYS A 38 7.55 19.51 -2.76
C LYS A 38 8.13 18.88 -1.50
N ALA A 39 7.33 18.14 -0.74
CA ALA A 39 7.76 17.40 0.44
C ALA A 39 8.79 16.32 0.08
N LEU A 40 8.56 15.56 -1.00
CA LEU A 40 9.48 14.56 -1.51
C LEU A 40 10.83 15.15 -1.92
N GLN A 41 10.83 16.29 -2.62
CA GLN A 41 12.08 16.99 -2.99
C GLN A 41 12.89 17.42 -1.77
N ARG A 42 12.24 18.01 -0.77
CA ARG A 42 12.89 18.42 0.49
C ARG A 42 13.42 17.21 1.28
N ARG A 43 12.69 16.09 1.28
CA ARG A 43 13.15 14.87 1.94
C ARG A 43 14.28 14.20 1.20
N SER A 44 14.28 14.22 -0.13
CA SER A 44 15.39 13.72 -0.93
C SER A 44 16.71 14.42 -0.55
N THR A 45 16.71 15.76 -0.46
CA THR A 45 17.91 16.50 -0.02
C THR A 45 18.28 16.22 1.44
N ALA A 46 17.30 16.06 2.33
CA ALA A 46 17.54 15.68 3.72
C ALA A 46 18.17 14.28 3.84
N ILE A 47 17.69 13.31 3.08
CA ILE A 47 18.25 11.94 3.04
C ILE A 47 19.68 11.97 2.49
N GLN A 48 19.96 12.72 1.42
CA GLN A 48 21.33 12.85 0.91
C GLN A 48 22.31 13.41 1.96
N ASN A 49 21.86 14.38 2.75
CA ASN A 49 22.67 14.95 3.84
C ASN A 49 22.86 13.95 5.00
N ALA A 50 21.79 13.26 5.41
CA ALA A 50 21.85 12.22 6.43
C ALA A 50 22.74 11.05 5.98
N LEU A 51 22.70 10.68 4.70
CA LEU A 51 23.55 9.66 4.09
C LEU A 51 25.04 10.03 4.16
N LYS A 52 25.39 11.28 3.82
CA LYS A 52 26.78 11.77 3.95
C LYS A 52 27.26 11.67 5.39
N LYS A 53 26.44 12.09 6.35
CA LYS A 53 26.73 12.01 7.79
C LYS A 53 26.88 10.56 8.26
N TYR A 54 26.00 9.67 7.81
CA TYR A 54 26.09 8.24 8.07
C TYR A 54 27.39 7.66 7.54
N ASN A 55 27.70 7.85 6.25
CA ASN A 55 28.90 7.29 5.61
C ASN A 55 30.20 7.80 6.25
N ALA A 56 30.24 9.08 6.66
CA ALA A 56 31.38 9.64 7.39
C ALA A 56 31.59 8.92 8.73
N LEU A 57 30.51 8.69 9.49
CA LEU A 57 30.58 7.98 10.78
C LEU A 57 30.80 6.47 10.62
N ALA A 58 30.28 5.86 9.55
CA ALA A 58 30.44 4.45 9.22
C ALA A 58 31.91 4.09 8.96
N ARG A 59 32.65 4.98 8.29
CA ARG A 59 34.08 4.84 7.98
C ARG A 59 34.97 4.87 9.22
N VAL A 60 34.63 5.73 10.19
CA VAL A 60 35.41 5.92 11.42
C VAL A 60 34.98 4.95 12.53
N HIS A 61 33.89 4.21 12.33
CA HIS A 61 33.41 3.22 13.28
C HIS A 61 34.37 2.02 13.38
N THR A 62 34.51 1.45 14.57
CA THR A 62 35.28 0.21 14.82
C THR A 62 34.33 -0.90 15.28
N PRO A 63 34.11 -1.98 14.51
CA PRO A 63 34.64 -2.23 13.16
C PRO A 63 34.03 -1.30 12.10
N PRO A 64 34.71 -1.10 10.95
CA PRO A 64 34.19 -0.32 9.83
C PRO A 64 32.83 -0.83 9.38
N ARG A 65 31.90 0.08 9.11
CA ARG A 65 30.55 -0.25 8.65
C ARG A 65 30.43 -0.03 7.14
N PRO A 66 29.58 -0.81 6.45
CA PRO A 66 29.36 -0.63 5.02
C PRO A 66 28.86 0.79 4.73
N GLN A 67 29.34 1.37 3.63
CA GLN A 67 28.84 2.65 3.14
C GLN A 67 27.65 2.40 2.23
N LEU A 68 26.70 3.31 2.24
CA LEU A 68 25.50 3.24 1.41
C LEU A 68 25.56 4.30 0.31
N SER A 69 25.18 3.91 -0.89
CA SER A 69 24.99 4.79 -2.03
C SER A 69 23.55 5.29 -2.09
N TRP A 70 23.34 6.36 -2.86
CA TRP A 70 22.00 6.88 -3.11
C TRP A 70 21.13 5.88 -3.88
N ASN A 71 21.71 5.18 -4.87
CA ASN A 71 20.98 4.19 -5.67
C ASN A 71 20.48 3.04 -4.80
N GLU A 72 21.33 2.53 -3.89
CA GLU A 72 20.92 1.51 -2.92
C GLU A 72 19.75 1.99 -2.05
N ILE A 73 19.76 3.24 -1.57
CA ILE A 73 18.62 3.78 -0.81
C ILE A 73 17.34 3.76 -1.66
N VAL A 74 17.41 4.19 -2.92
CA VAL A 74 16.25 4.23 -3.81
C VAL A 74 15.75 2.82 -4.14
N GLU A 75 16.65 1.88 -4.43
CA GLU A 75 16.29 0.48 -4.68
C GLU A 75 15.65 -0.17 -3.44
N TYR A 76 16.25 0.01 -2.26
CA TYR A 76 15.72 -0.50 -1.00
C TYR A 76 14.36 0.13 -0.64
N THR A 77 14.13 1.40 -0.99
CA THR A 77 12.83 2.01 -0.80
C THR A 77 11.75 1.38 -1.67
N PHE A 78 12.06 1.11 -2.93
CA PHE A 78 11.09 0.51 -3.85
C PHE A 78 10.69 -0.91 -3.41
N LEU A 79 11.65 -1.67 -2.88
CA LEU A 79 11.43 -3.05 -2.43
C LEU A 79 10.86 -3.15 -1.00
N GLY A 80 10.82 -2.04 -0.25
CA GLY A 80 10.50 -2.07 1.18
C GLY A 80 11.54 -2.82 2.02
N GLU A 81 12.77 -2.91 1.50
CA GLU A 81 13.90 -3.69 2.00
C GLU A 81 14.95 -2.77 2.62
N PHE A 82 14.52 -1.87 3.51
CA PHE A 82 15.46 -0.90 4.08
C PHE A 82 16.41 -1.59 5.08
N GLU A 83 17.60 -1.98 4.59
CA GLU A 83 18.68 -2.66 5.32
C GLU A 83 19.12 -1.95 6.61
N LEU A 84 18.88 -0.64 6.71
CA LEU A 84 19.20 0.20 7.87
C LEU A 84 18.48 -0.24 9.16
N LEU A 85 17.25 -0.73 9.05
CA LEU A 85 16.50 -1.33 10.17
C LEU A 85 17.22 -2.56 10.75
N ARG A 86 17.99 -3.28 9.92
CA ARG A 86 18.74 -4.49 10.32
C ARG A 86 19.96 -4.12 11.18
N HIS A 87 20.42 -2.87 11.14
CA HIS A 87 21.61 -2.42 11.85
C HIS A 87 21.35 -1.80 13.24
N SER A 88 20.10 -1.44 13.58
CA SER A 88 19.83 -0.53 14.70
C SER A 88 19.63 -1.21 16.07
N ARG A 89 19.23 -2.50 16.16
CA ARG A 89 18.85 -3.10 17.47
C ARG A 89 19.31 -4.54 17.71
N THR A 90 19.22 -5.40 16.70
CA THR A 90 19.76 -6.77 16.71
C THR A 90 20.13 -7.09 15.28
N ASP A 91 21.31 -7.67 15.05
CA ASP A 91 21.70 -8.09 13.71
C ASP A 91 20.84 -9.29 13.30
N ILE A 92 19.75 -9.00 12.59
CA ILE A 92 18.84 -10.01 12.05
C ILE A 92 19.27 -10.43 10.64
N ARG A 93 20.46 -10.03 10.18
CA ARG A 93 20.88 -10.31 8.80
C ARG A 93 20.95 -11.80 8.51
N ASP A 94 21.40 -12.58 9.49
CA ASP A 94 21.52 -14.02 9.38
C ASP A 94 20.18 -14.76 9.47
N ALA A 95 19.09 -14.07 9.82
CA ALA A 95 17.76 -14.67 9.86
C ALA A 95 17.24 -14.93 8.44
N ALA A 96 16.80 -16.15 8.17
CA ALA A 96 16.31 -16.55 6.85
C ALA A 96 15.16 -15.65 6.33
N TRP A 97 14.21 -15.27 7.20
CA TRP A 97 13.11 -14.40 6.81
C TRP A 97 13.54 -12.95 6.47
N ALA A 98 14.74 -12.54 6.88
CA ALA A 98 15.29 -11.22 6.62
C ALA A 98 16.13 -11.17 5.33
N GLN A 99 16.44 -12.31 4.72
CA GLN A 99 17.17 -12.37 3.45
C GLN A 99 16.27 -11.90 2.29
N PRO A 100 16.70 -10.94 1.45
CA PRO A 100 15.88 -10.37 0.38
C PRO A 100 15.22 -11.43 -0.51
N ALA A 101 16.01 -12.37 -1.02
CA ALA A 101 15.50 -13.44 -1.89
C ALA A 101 14.42 -14.32 -1.20
N GLN A 102 14.61 -14.65 0.08
CA GLN A 102 13.66 -15.49 0.83
C GLN A 102 12.38 -14.71 1.15
N ARG A 103 12.49 -13.41 1.46
CA ARG A 103 11.35 -12.53 1.69
C ARG A 103 10.54 -12.33 0.41
N GLU A 104 11.18 -12.11 -0.73
CA GLU A 104 10.51 -11.96 -2.02
C GLU A 104 9.68 -13.21 -2.37
N VAL A 105 10.26 -14.40 -2.19
CA VAL A 105 9.56 -15.68 -2.36
C VAL A 105 8.38 -15.78 -1.38
N THR A 106 8.58 -15.45 -0.10
CA THR A 106 7.52 -15.48 0.91
C THR A 106 6.36 -14.55 0.53
N LEU A 107 6.64 -13.33 0.09
CA LEU A 107 5.62 -12.39 -0.36
C LEU A 107 4.85 -12.91 -1.56
N LYS A 108 5.53 -13.55 -2.53
CA LYS A 108 4.88 -14.19 -3.68
C LYS A 108 3.95 -15.33 -3.25
N VAL A 109 4.39 -16.19 -2.34
CA VAL A 109 3.57 -17.29 -1.80
C VAL A 109 2.33 -16.75 -1.08
N LEU A 110 2.51 -15.77 -0.18
CA LEU A 110 1.39 -15.15 0.54
C LEU A 110 0.41 -14.47 -0.42
N ARG A 111 0.89 -13.79 -1.46
CA ARG A 111 0.02 -13.21 -2.50
C ARG A 111 -0.79 -14.28 -3.24
N LEU A 112 -0.20 -15.43 -3.53
CA LEU A 112 -0.90 -16.54 -4.16
C LEU A 112 -1.97 -17.14 -3.25
N GLU A 113 -1.67 -17.30 -1.95
CA GLU A 113 -2.65 -17.76 -0.96
C GLU A 113 -3.83 -16.78 -0.86
N ARG A 114 -3.56 -15.48 -0.73
CA ARG A 114 -4.60 -14.45 -0.71
C ARG A 114 -5.40 -14.39 -1.99
N ALA A 115 -4.77 -14.58 -3.16
CA ALA A 115 -5.49 -14.63 -4.42
C ALA A 115 -6.47 -15.81 -4.49
N ARG A 116 -6.12 -16.97 -3.93
CA ARG A 116 -7.02 -18.14 -3.85
C ARG A 116 -8.21 -17.88 -2.93
N GLU A 117 -7.97 -17.28 -1.77
CA GLU A 117 -9.03 -16.86 -0.85
C GLU A 117 -9.97 -15.85 -1.52
N GLU A 118 -9.41 -14.88 -2.25
CA GLU A 118 -10.19 -13.85 -2.93
C GLU A 118 -11.06 -14.44 -4.06
N ILE A 119 -10.57 -15.44 -4.80
CA ILE A 119 -11.39 -16.16 -5.79
C ILE A 119 -12.63 -16.78 -5.12
N GLN A 120 -12.44 -17.51 -4.00
CA GLN A 120 -13.55 -18.12 -3.28
C GLN A 120 -14.55 -17.07 -2.76
N ARG A 121 -14.03 -15.93 -2.27
CA ARG A 121 -14.86 -14.83 -1.81
C ARG A 121 -15.67 -14.22 -2.95
N LEU A 122 -15.04 -13.95 -4.09
CA LEU A 122 -15.68 -13.38 -5.28
C LEU A 122 -16.76 -14.31 -5.83
N ASP A 123 -16.56 -15.63 -5.82
CA ASP A 123 -17.59 -16.59 -6.23
C ASP A 123 -18.85 -16.48 -5.35
N ILE A 124 -18.67 -16.36 -4.03
CA ILE A 124 -19.78 -16.16 -3.08
C ILE A 124 -20.45 -14.80 -3.31
N GLU A 125 -19.68 -13.73 -3.47
CA GLU A 125 -20.21 -12.39 -3.70
C GLU A 125 -20.97 -12.30 -5.03
N ALA A 126 -20.50 -12.95 -6.10
CA ALA A 126 -21.18 -13.03 -7.37
C ALA A 126 -22.54 -13.75 -7.25
N GLN A 127 -22.59 -14.86 -6.51
CA GLN A 127 -23.84 -15.57 -6.24
C GLN A 127 -24.82 -14.72 -5.40
N ARG A 128 -24.33 -14.02 -4.38
CA ARG A 128 -25.13 -13.11 -3.56
C ARG A 128 -25.68 -11.96 -4.38
N LEU A 129 -24.86 -11.34 -5.22
CA LEU A 129 -25.27 -10.26 -6.10
C LEU A 129 -26.35 -10.72 -7.08
N ARG A 130 -26.17 -11.90 -7.69
CA ARG A 130 -27.18 -12.50 -8.57
C ARG A 130 -28.50 -12.72 -7.83
N THR A 131 -28.43 -13.28 -6.62
CA THR A 131 -29.63 -13.54 -5.80
C THR A 131 -30.33 -12.24 -5.44
N PHE A 132 -29.58 -11.22 -5.01
CA PHE A 132 -30.08 -9.89 -4.71
C PHE A 132 -30.83 -9.26 -5.90
N ILE A 133 -30.26 -9.33 -7.11
CA ILE A 133 -30.92 -8.82 -8.33
C ILE A 133 -32.24 -9.55 -8.59
N TRP A 134 -32.27 -10.88 -8.47
CA TRP A 134 -33.49 -11.65 -8.67
C TRP A 134 -34.56 -11.37 -7.60
N ASP A 135 -34.14 -11.23 -6.35
CA ASP A 135 -35.04 -10.88 -5.24
C ASP A 135 -35.62 -9.47 -5.42
N GLU A 136 -34.80 -8.51 -5.87
CA GLU A 136 -35.24 -7.15 -6.19
C GLU A 136 -36.27 -7.15 -7.34
N ILE A 137 -35.98 -7.86 -8.44
CA ILE A 137 -36.94 -8.03 -9.55
C ILE A 137 -38.24 -8.69 -9.07
N SER A 138 -38.14 -9.76 -8.26
CA SER A 138 -39.33 -10.45 -7.75
C SER A 138 -40.15 -9.54 -6.83
N THR A 139 -39.50 -8.73 -5.99
CA THR A 139 -40.15 -7.79 -5.08
C THR A 139 -40.83 -6.69 -5.87
N MET A 140 -40.14 -6.13 -6.87
CA MET A 140 -40.71 -5.11 -7.77
C MET A 140 -41.95 -5.63 -8.49
N ASN A 141 -41.89 -6.84 -9.05
CA ASN A 141 -43.03 -7.45 -9.71
C ASN A 141 -44.24 -7.64 -8.77
N LYS A 142 -44.01 -8.06 -7.52
CA LYS A 142 -45.08 -8.17 -6.51
C LYS A 142 -45.68 -6.80 -6.19
N CYS A 143 -44.85 -5.79 -5.98
CA CYS A 143 -45.32 -4.42 -5.75
C CYS A 143 -46.15 -3.92 -6.95
N LEU A 144 -45.71 -4.18 -8.18
CA LEU A 144 -46.45 -3.83 -9.40
C LEU A 144 -47.80 -4.55 -9.51
N THR A 145 -47.90 -5.83 -9.14
CA THR A 145 -49.18 -6.55 -9.13
C THR A 145 -50.14 -6.00 -8.07
N ASP A 146 -49.63 -5.62 -6.90
CA ASP A 146 -50.44 -5.02 -5.83
C ASP A 146 -50.87 -3.57 -6.21
N LEU A 147 -49.99 -2.83 -6.89
CA LEU A 147 -50.27 -1.51 -7.45
C LEU A 147 -51.30 -1.59 -8.58
N ASP A 148 -51.24 -2.57 -9.47
CA ASP A 148 -52.24 -2.76 -10.53
C ASP A 148 -53.66 -2.93 -9.97
N MET A 149 -53.78 -3.59 -8.81
CA MET A 149 -55.06 -3.81 -8.12
C MET A 149 -55.61 -2.53 -7.45
N THR A 150 -54.75 -1.55 -7.16
CA THR A 150 -55.10 -0.33 -6.42
C THR A 150 -55.14 0.91 -7.31
N ASP A 151 -54.13 1.12 -8.16
CA ASP A 151 -53.99 2.19 -9.14
C ASP A 151 -53.19 1.72 -10.38
N SER A 152 -53.92 1.28 -11.40
CA SER A 152 -53.36 0.82 -12.67
C SER A 152 -52.62 1.92 -13.44
N GLY A 153 -52.99 3.20 -13.27
CA GLY A 153 -52.34 4.31 -13.95
C GLY A 153 -50.94 4.55 -13.42
N LEU A 154 -50.78 4.54 -12.10
CA LEU A 154 -49.49 4.64 -11.44
C LEU A 154 -48.60 3.42 -11.75
N ALA A 155 -49.17 2.21 -11.74
CA ALA A 155 -48.44 0.98 -12.07
C ALA A 155 -47.88 0.98 -13.50
N ALA A 156 -48.58 1.59 -14.46
CA ALA A 156 -48.12 1.74 -15.84
C ALA A 156 -46.91 2.68 -15.97
N GLU A 157 -46.90 3.80 -15.24
CA GLU A 157 -45.77 4.72 -15.22
C GLU A 157 -44.54 4.12 -14.51
N VAL A 158 -44.74 3.41 -13.39
CA VAL A 158 -43.63 2.71 -12.71
C VAL A 158 -42.98 1.68 -13.62
N ARG A 159 -43.77 0.91 -14.39
CA ARG A 159 -43.24 -0.06 -15.37
C ARG A 159 -42.43 0.56 -16.51
N LYS A 160 -42.66 1.83 -16.83
CA LYS A 160 -41.96 2.54 -17.90
C LYS A 160 -40.61 3.12 -17.44
N HIS A 161 -40.49 3.37 -16.14
CA HIS A 161 -39.33 4.04 -15.53
C HIS A 161 -38.41 3.11 -14.73
N TRP A 162 -38.77 1.83 -14.60
CA TRP A 162 -37.93 0.74 -14.12
C TRP A 162 -37.25 0.02 -15.28
#